data_AF-A0A2H5YW31-F1
#
_entry.id   AF-A0A2H5YW31-F1
#
_cell.length_a   1.000
_cell.length_b   1.000
_cell.length_c   1.000
_cell.angle_alpha   90.00
_cell.angle_beta   90.00
_cell.angle_gamma   90.00
#
_symmetry.space_group_name_H-M   'P 1'
#
loop_
_entity.id
_entity.type
_entity.pdbx_description
1 polymer ?
#
loop_
_entity_poly.entity_id
_entity_poly.type
_entity_poly.pdbx_seq_one_letter_code
_entity_poly.pdbx_strand_id
1 'polypeptide(L)'
;MREELLKQVGEKVFPCLGFSPTELLWQRLARVVQQEARRFGAASVDEFLERALRGEQAVLEAICQGLTINETYFFREPKHFDALRQLLPELAQMQKPLRILSAGCSSGEEPYSLAMTAEEVLAPLGHPFEVLGIDFDHEALQRAREGCYRQWSFRDQGLERARSHVEKRGELWCVREPIRQRVRFEQVNLIERLSPGPFAVIFCRNTLMYFTAEHRAEIVRRFVEALLPGGILVIGSAETLDKPPPELERVSVAGAYLYRKRQPAMSRTAESGERTRVLLVSHTPVSRVAIRQALRLLPTIEVIGEVRSIDEARAHLEEEGTAVVLLDALEDRSVLERLAVLEGWPVVIVTGPGHPQVRGVPAVVVPELVPGALRRVAPEIGDAVQVARQRCSSRPRAVAPARLGTGFLSRQTAVPNGALTANGRNGAVSRGELLRRPAERFLLIGSSTGGPAVVTELVAALPAGLGIGILVVQHMPPNFTRSFAERLARVGQYAAHEAADGELLTADTLLVAPGGRNVLLTRAGRIQVVLPEPGDIYVPNVNRAFVSAARAGLGPRVMAVVLTGMGDDGAIGMAELAAAGAYTVVQRPEDAVVAGMIEAALARGGVQKVLATADIPSEVVRWAQRGAALARS
;
A
#
# COMPACT_ATOMS: atom_id res chain seq x y z
N MET A 1 -3.25 -31.00 32.53
CA MET A 1 -3.73 -29.92 33.42
C MET A 1 -3.20 -28.57 32.97
N ARG A 2 -1.87 -28.35 32.95
CA ARG A 2 -1.26 -27.08 32.51
C ARG A 2 -1.67 -26.60 31.11
N GLU A 3 -1.66 -27.45 30.09
CA GLU A 3 -2.05 -27.05 28.73
C GLU A 3 -3.51 -26.59 28.65
N GLU A 4 -4.39 -27.26 29.39
CA GLU A 4 -5.81 -26.91 29.46
C GLU A 4 -6.03 -25.57 30.17
N LEU A 5 -5.35 -25.34 31.30
CA LEU A 5 -5.39 -24.06 32.01
C LEU A 5 -4.85 -22.91 31.15
N LEU A 6 -3.74 -23.15 30.44
CA LEU A 6 -3.15 -22.16 29.55
C LEU A 6 -4.11 -21.79 28.41
N LYS A 7 -4.78 -22.79 27.84
CA LYS A 7 -5.81 -22.61 26.81
C LYS A 7 -6.96 -21.73 27.32
N GLN A 8 -7.52 -22.06 28.48
CA GLN A 8 -8.62 -21.28 29.08
C GLN A 8 -8.22 -19.84 29.39
N VAL A 9 -6.99 -19.61 29.88
CA VAL A 9 -6.48 -18.25 30.11
C VAL A 9 -6.31 -17.50 28.79
N GLY A 10 -5.78 -18.14 27.74
CA GLY A 10 -5.63 -17.51 26.43
C GLY A 10 -6.98 -17.14 25.80
N GLU A 11 -7.97 -18.02 25.88
CA GLU A 11 -9.35 -17.76 25.41
C GLU A 11 -10.00 -16.59 26.16
N LYS A 12 -9.61 -16.34 27.41
CA LYS A 12 -10.06 -15.19 28.21
C LYS A 12 -9.30 -13.90 27.87
N VAL A 13 -7.99 -13.97 27.66
CA VAL A 13 -7.12 -12.80 27.55
C VAL A 13 -7.02 -12.25 26.12
N PHE A 14 -6.95 -13.10 25.10
CA PHE A 14 -6.77 -12.62 23.72
C PHE A 14 -7.90 -11.70 23.23
N PRO A 15 -9.19 -11.97 23.54
CA PRO A 15 -10.27 -11.04 23.20
C PRO A 15 -10.14 -9.68 23.88
N CYS A 16 -9.64 -9.61 25.12
CA CYS A 16 -9.42 -8.35 25.85
C CYS A 16 -8.34 -7.46 25.20
N LEU A 17 -7.41 -8.07 24.46
CA LEU A 17 -6.40 -7.37 23.66
C LEU A 17 -6.82 -7.21 22.20
N GLY A 18 -7.93 -7.85 21.80
CA GLY A 18 -8.37 -8.01 20.42
C GLY A 18 -7.38 -8.71 19.50
N PHE A 19 -6.41 -9.45 20.06
CA PHE A 19 -5.37 -10.12 19.31
C PHE A 19 -5.87 -11.38 18.60
N SER A 20 -5.32 -11.65 17.42
CA SER A 20 -5.56 -12.89 16.69
C SER A 20 -4.86 -14.06 17.39
N PRO A 21 -5.57 -15.18 17.71
CA PRO A 21 -5.02 -16.32 18.45
C PRO A 21 -4.10 -17.18 17.57
N THR A 22 -2.98 -16.61 17.15
CA THR A 22 -1.96 -17.30 16.34
C THR A 22 -1.13 -18.24 17.20
N GLU A 23 -0.53 -19.27 16.59
CA GLU A 23 0.36 -20.19 17.29
C GLU A 23 1.52 -19.47 18.00
N LEU A 24 2.09 -18.44 17.36
CA LEU A 24 3.14 -17.61 17.96
C LEU A 24 2.66 -16.87 19.22
N LEU A 25 1.40 -16.41 19.22
CA LEU A 25 0.81 -15.75 20.38
C LEU A 25 0.59 -16.76 21.53
N TRP A 26 0.16 -17.99 21.23
CA TRP A 26 0.07 -19.07 22.21
C TRP A 26 1.43 -19.43 22.82
N GLN A 27 2.48 -19.55 21.99
CA GLN A 27 3.85 -19.77 22.45
C GLN A 27 4.38 -18.60 23.30
N ARG A 28 3.99 -17.37 22.96
CA ARG A 28 4.30 -16.20 23.77
C ARG A 28 3.57 -16.24 25.12
N LEU A 29 2.27 -16.56 25.14
CA LEU A 29 1.50 -16.72 26.37
C LEU A 29 2.16 -17.73 27.31
N ALA A 30 2.59 -18.89 26.80
CA ALA A 30 3.31 -19.90 27.58
C ALA A 30 4.57 -19.32 28.28
N ARG A 31 5.36 -18.52 27.58
CA ARG A 31 6.56 -17.86 28.12
C ARG A 31 6.22 -16.77 29.12
N VAL A 32 5.23 -15.93 28.81
CA VAL A 32 4.77 -14.82 29.67
C VAL A 32 4.27 -15.36 31.00
N VAL A 33 3.42 -16.38 30.99
CA VAL A 33 2.89 -16.99 32.21
C VAL A 33 4.02 -17.57 33.06
N GLN A 34 5.02 -18.22 32.45
CA GLN A 34 6.19 -18.72 33.19
C GLN A 34 7.01 -17.60 33.84
N GLN A 35 7.22 -16.48 33.13
CA GLN A 35 7.96 -15.33 33.64
C GLN A 35 7.19 -14.61 34.75
N GLU A 36 5.91 -14.32 34.54
CA GLU A 36 5.09 -13.58 35.50
C GLU A 36 4.77 -14.43 36.73
N ALA A 37 4.59 -15.75 36.61
CA ALA A 37 4.46 -16.62 37.78
C ALA A 37 5.66 -16.50 38.72
N ARG A 38 6.88 -16.38 38.18
CA ARG A 38 8.10 -16.14 38.98
C ARG A 38 8.10 -14.74 39.58
N ARG A 39 7.72 -13.71 38.81
CA ARG A 39 7.67 -12.30 39.26
C ARG A 39 6.69 -12.11 40.42
N PHE A 40 5.55 -12.79 40.37
CA PHE A 40 4.51 -12.78 41.40
C PHE A 40 4.78 -13.73 42.58
N GLY A 41 5.89 -14.47 42.55
CA GLY A 41 6.23 -15.43 43.60
C GLY A 41 5.24 -16.58 43.75
N ALA A 42 4.56 -16.98 42.66
CA ALA A 42 3.63 -18.10 42.69
C ALA A 42 4.38 -19.42 42.97
N ALA A 43 3.78 -20.31 43.75
CA ALA A 43 4.32 -21.63 44.07
C ALA A 43 4.40 -22.53 42.82
N SER A 44 3.55 -22.31 41.82
CA SER A 44 3.65 -22.96 40.51
C SER A 44 3.01 -22.14 39.39
N VAL A 45 3.32 -22.50 38.14
CA VAL A 45 2.67 -21.93 36.94
C VAL A 45 1.17 -22.23 36.93
N ASP A 46 0.78 -23.42 37.39
CA ASP A 46 -0.62 -23.86 37.40
C ASP A 46 -1.43 -23.02 38.42
N GLU A 47 -0.87 -22.74 39.60
CA GLU A 47 -1.46 -21.81 40.58
C GLU A 47 -1.62 -20.39 40.02
N PHE A 48 -0.62 -19.89 39.30
CA PHE A 48 -0.68 -18.58 38.66
C PHE A 48 -1.78 -18.51 37.58
N LEU A 49 -1.93 -19.56 36.77
CA LEU A 49 -3.01 -19.67 35.79
C LEU A 49 -4.39 -19.74 36.46
N GLU A 50 -4.52 -20.49 37.55
CA GLU A 50 -5.78 -20.54 38.32
C GLU A 50 -6.18 -19.17 38.89
N ARG A 51 -5.21 -18.39 39.39
CA ARG A 51 -5.44 -17.00 39.84
C ARG A 51 -5.96 -16.12 38.70
N ALA A 52 -5.40 -16.25 37.49
CA ALA A 52 -5.88 -15.58 36.29
C ALA A 52 -7.34 -15.99 35.95
N LEU A 53 -7.65 -17.28 36.01
CA LEU A 53 -9.00 -17.79 35.75
C LEU A 53 -10.03 -17.31 36.77
N ARG A 54 -9.65 -17.23 38.06
CA ARG A 54 -10.46 -16.63 39.14
C ARG A 54 -10.71 -15.12 38.96
N GLY A 55 -10.00 -14.48 38.04
CA GLY A 55 -10.19 -13.06 37.73
C GLY A 55 -9.35 -12.12 38.58
N GLU A 56 -8.23 -12.58 39.12
CA GLU A 56 -7.32 -11.69 39.85
C GLU A 56 -6.73 -10.64 38.91
N GLN A 57 -7.09 -9.38 39.16
CA GLN A 57 -6.85 -8.27 38.24
C GLN A 57 -5.36 -8.05 37.94
N ALA A 58 -4.52 -8.05 38.97
CA ALA A 58 -3.07 -7.82 38.81
C ALA A 58 -2.40 -8.91 37.97
N VAL A 59 -2.86 -10.16 38.09
CA VAL A 59 -2.37 -11.30 37.31
C VAL A 59 -2.79 -11.17 35.85
N LEU A 60 -4.06 -10.86 35.59
CA LEU A 60 -4.57 -10.65 34.23
C LEU A 60 -3.86 -9.48 33.54
N GLU A 61 -3.66 -8.36 34.24
CA GLU A 61 -2.95 -7.20 33.72
C GLU A 61 -1.49 -7.53 33.36
N ALA A 62 -0.79 -8.27 34.22
CA ALA A 62 0.59 -8.70 33.95
C ALA A 62 0.68 -9.62 32.72
N ILE A 63 -0.25 -10.58 32.58
CA ILE A 63 -0.31 -11.44 31.39
C ILE A 63 -0.60 -10.59 30.14
N CYS A 64 -1.59 -9.70 30.19
CA CYS A 64 -1.95 -8.82 29.09
C CYS A 64 -0.77 -7.96 28.64
N GLN A 65 -0.03 -7.36 29.58
CA GLN A 65 1.16 -6.55 29.29
C GLN A 65 2.29 -7.41 28.70
N GLY A 66 2.58 -8.59 29.24
CA GLY A 66 3.63 -9.46 28.69
C GLY A 66 3.36 -9.95 27.27
N LEU A 67 2.09 -10.00 26.85
CA LEU A 67 1.68 -10.38 25.50
C LEU A 67 1.92 -9.31 24.44
N THR A 68 2.14 -8.03 24.81
CA THR A 68 2.40 -6.95 23.84
C THR A 68 3.77 -7.12 23.17
N ILE A 69 3.88 -6.78 21.89
CA ILE A 69 5.14 -6.89 21.13
C ILE A 69 5.73 -5.49 20.97
N ASN A 70 6.78 -5.21 21.73
CA ASN A 70 7.36 -3.87 21.91
C ASN A 70 8.60 -3.58 21.04
N GLU A 71 8.68 -4.15 19.84
CA GLU A 71 9.81 -3.86 18.96
C GLU A 71 9.67 -2.46 18.36
N THR A 72 10.50 -1.51 18.76
CA THR A 72 10.49 -0.13 18.26
C THR A 72 11.88 0.50 18.31
N TYR A 73 12.08 1.56 17.52
CA TYR A 73 13.34 2.31 17.42
C TYR A 73 13.13 3.65 16.71
N PHE A 74 14.04 4.59 16.96
CA PHE A 74 13.99 5.93 16.40
C PHE A 74 14.04 5.89 14.88
N PHE A 75 13.15 6.65 14.25
CA PHE A 75 13.03 6.78 12.80
C PHE A 75 12.85 5.45 12.03
N ARG A 76 12.22 4.46 12.66
CA ARG A 76 11.86 3.17 12.04
C ARG A 76 11.11 3.35 10.73
N GLU A 77 11.53 2.67 9.66
CA GLU A 77 11.07 2.86 8.26
C GLU A 77 11.17 4.35 7.82
N PRO A 78 12.40 4.83 7.53
CA PRO A 78 12.70 6.27 7.39
C PRO A 78 11.88 6.99 6.32
N LYS A 79 11.46 6.29 5.25
CA LYS A 79 10.64 6.85 4.17
C LYS A 79 9.32 7.44 4.67
N HIS A 80 8.74 6.92 5.77
CA HIS A 80 7.53 7.51 6.37
C HIS A 80 7.79 8.90 6.98
N PHE A 81 8.95 9.11 7.59
CA PHE A 81 9.34 10.41 8.14
C PHE A 81 9.74 11.39 7.04
N ASP A 82 10.34 10.89 5.95
CA ASP A 82 10.64 11.71 4.77
C ASP A 82 9.35 12.17 4.06
N ALA A 83 8.35 11.29 3.96
CA ALA A 83 7.01 11.64 3.49
C ALA A 83 6.32 12.65 4.42
N LEU A 84 6.38 12.43 5.74
CA LEU A 84 5.84 13.37 6.73
C LEU A 84 6.48 14.75 6.58
N ARG A 85 7.81 14.83 6.47
CA ARG A 85 8.55 16.09 6.27
C ARG A 85 8.04 16.90 5.08
N GLN A 86 7.73 16.24 3.96
CA GLN A 86 7.17 16.89 2.76
C GLN A 86 5.73 17.38 2.96
N LEU A 87 4.93 16.66 3.74
CA LEU A 87 3.51 16.95 3.93
C LEU A 87 3.24 17.94 5.07
N LEU A 88 4.14 18.05 6.05
CA LEU A 88 3.95 18.89 7.23
C LEU A 88 3.59 20.36 6.93
N PRO A 89 4.17 21.05 5.92
CA PRO A 89 3.78 22.42 5.59
C PRO A 89 2.31 22.55 5.14
N GLU A 90 1.79 21.58 4.40
CA GLU A 90 0.38 21.54 3.97
C GLU A 90 -0.53 21.14 5.13
N LEU A 91 -0.15 20.10 5.88
CA LEU A 91 -0.93 19.60 7.02
C LEU A 91 -1.06 20.64 8.13
N ALA A 92 -0.03 21.46 8.36
CA ALA A 92 -0.05 22.56 9.31
C ALA A 92 -1.15 23.59 9.02
N GLN A 93 -1.55 23.76 7.77
CA GLN A 93 -2.62 24.70 7.41
C GLN A 93 -4.01 24.20 7.83
N MET A 94 -4.15 22.92 8.16
CA MET A 94 -5.44 22.32 8.51
C MET A 94 -5.86 22.62 9.95
N GLN A 95 -4.91 22.80 10.86
CA GLN A 95 -5.18 22.91 12.29
C GLN A 95 -4.01 23.57 13.02
N LYS A 96 -4.31 24.49 13.96
CA LYS A 96 -3.33 25.14 14.83
C LYS A 96 -3.75 25.00 16.31
N PRO A 97 -2.98 24.29 17.17
CA PRO A 97 -1.75 23.56 16.84
C PRO A 97 -2.00 22.34 15.96
N LEU A 98 -0.98 21.93 15.20
CA LEU A 98 -1.03 20.67 14.45
C LEU A 98 -1.03 19.51 15.44
N ARG A 99 -2.03 18.64 15.40
CA ARG A 99 -2.14 17.48 16.29
C ARG A 99 -1.75 16.19 15.57
N ILE A 100 -0.79 15.47 16.13
CA ILE A 100 -0.26 14.19 15.62
C ILE A 100 -0.53 13.10 16.65
N LEU A 101 -1.05 11.95 16.21
CA LEU A 101 -1.21 10.76 17.04
C LEU A 101 -0.21 9.67 16.63
N SER A 102 0.44 9.04 17.61
CA SER A 102 1.14 7.75 17.47
C SER A 102 0.38 6.71 18.30
N ALA A 103 -0.30 5.79 17.62
CA ALA A 103 -1.14 4.76 18.19
C ALA A 103 -0.44 3.40 18.19
N GLY A 104 -0.20 2.84 19.38
CA GLY A 104 0.71 1.71 19.57
C GLY A 104 2.17 2.17 19.70
N CYS A 105 2.39 3.24 20.48
CA CYS A 105 3.68 3.93 20.54
C CYS A 105 4.81 3.20 21.30
N SER A 106 4.48 2.11 21.99
CA SER A 106 5.39 1.30 22.79
C SER A 106 6.26 2.15 23.74
N SER A 107 7.59 2.00 23.70
CA SER A 107 8.52 2.75 24.56
C SER A 107 8.81 4.18 24.10
N GLY A 108 8.07 4.74 23.14
CA GLY A 108 8.08 6.18 22.85
C GLY A 108 9.03 6.64 21.73
N GLU A 109 9.82 5.75 21.14
CA GLU A 109 10.73 6.11 20.03
C GLU A 109 9.98 6.72 18.83
N GLU A 110 8.80 6.20 18.47
CA GLU A 110 8.00 6.75 17.37
C GLU A 110 7.47 8.17 17.64
N PRO A 111 6.74 8.45 18.75
CA PRO A 111 6.25 9.80 19.02
C PRO A 111 7.36 10.83 19.18
N TYR A 112 8.53 10.43 19.70
CA TYR A 112 9.70 11.32 19.71
C TYR A 112 10.26 11.56 18.31
N SER A 113 10.33 10.54 17.45
CA SER A 113 10.73 10.72 16.04
C SER A 113 9.77 11.64 15.28
N LEU A 114 8.47 11.53 15.55
CA LEU A 114 7.44 12.44 15.01
C LEU A 114 7.65 13.87 15.50
N ALA A 115 7.89 14.06 16.80
CA ALA A 115 8.11 15.38 17.38
C ALA A 115 9.40 16.04 16.86
N MET A 116 10.49 15.28 16.70
CA MET A 116 11.73 15.78 16.10
C MET A 116 11.51 16.20 14.65
N THR A 117 10.84 15.36 13.85
CA THR A 117 10.52 15.67 12.44
C THR A 117 9.63 16.91 12.33
N ALA A 118 8.63 17.04 13.20
CA ALA A 118 7.73 18.19 13.23
C ALA A 118 8.47 19.46 13.69
N GLU A 119 9.35 19.39 14.69
CA GLU A 119 10.14 20.53 15.15
C GLU A 119 11.04 21.07 14.03
N GLU A 120 11.74 20.20 13.30
CA GLU A 120 12.60 20.59 12.18
C GLU A 120 11.87 21.40 11.09
N VAL A 121 10.61 21.06 10.80
CA VAL A 121 9.85 21.67 9.71
C VAL A 121 8.99 22.84 10.18
N LEU A 122 8.34 22.70 11.33
CA LEU A 122 7.30 23.62 11.78
C LEU A 122 7.84 24.75 12.66
N ALA A 123 8.95 24.54 13.37
CA ALA A 123 9.54 25.60 14.19
C ALA A 123 10.01 26.80 13.35
N PRO A 124 10.68 26.63 12.19
CA PRO A 124 11.01 27.75 11.30
C PRO A 124 9.78 28.51 10.76
N LEU A 125 8.63 27.83 10.67
CA LEU A 125 7.35 28.40 10.24
C LEU A 125 6.56 29.05 11.38
N GLY A 126 7.07 28.99 12.62
CA GLY A 126 6.36 29.47 13.81
C GLY A 126 5.05 28.74 14.08
N HIS A 127 4.91 27.50 13.59
CA HIS A 127 3.67 26.74 13.72
C HIS A 127 3.73 25.78 14.92
N PRO A 128 2.85 25.92 15.92
CA PRO A 128 2.85 25.02 17.07
C PRO A 128 2.29 23.64 16.69
N PHE A 129 2.77 22.61 17.36
CA PHE A 129 2.29 21.25 17.22
C PHE A 129 2.33 20.50 18.56
N GLU A 130 1.58 19.42 18.64
CA GLU A 130 1.58 18.45 19.73
C GLU A 130 1.55 17.02 19.18
N VAL A 131 2.23 16.10 19.88
CA VAL A 131 2.22 14.67 19.59
C VAL A 131 1.63 13.93 20.78
N LEU A 132 0.62 13.10 20.52
CA LEU A 132 0.06 12.19 21.50
C LEU A 132 0.54 10.77 21.17
N GLY A 133 1.30 10.14 22.07
CA GLY A 133 1.59 8.72 22.04
C GLY A 133 0.58 7.96 22.89
N ILE A 134 -0.07 6.94 22.33
CA ILE A 134 -0.95 6.05 23.08
C ILE A 134 -0.50 4.60 22.99
N ASP A 135 -0.60 3.87 24.10
CA ASP A 135 -0.32 2.44 24.15
C ASP A 135 -1.15 1.75 25.25
N PHE A 136 -1.31 0.44 25.13
CA PHE A 136 -1.93 -0.39 26.17
C PHE A 136 -0.92 -0.70 27.29
N ASP A 137 0.36 -0.87 26.95
CA ASP A 137 1.43 -1.29 27.85
C ASP A 137 1.90 -0.13 28.74
N HIS A 138 1.51 -0.18 30.01
CA HIS A 138 1.88 0.82 31.00
C HIS A 138 3.39 0.88 31.27
N GLU A 139 4.10 -0.26 31.30
CA GLU A 139 5.56 -0.28 31.52
C GLU A 139 6.31 0.33 30.34
N ALA A 140 5.83 0.10 29.11
CA ALA A 140 6.38 0.77 27.93
C ALA A 140 6.17 2.29 27.99
N LEU A 141 4.97 2.74 28.38
CA LEU A 141 4.68 4.18 28.54
C LEU A 141 5.50 4.83 29.67
N GLN A 142 5.86 4.10 30.72
CA GLN A 142 6.78 4.63 31.74
C GLN A 142 8.16 4.91 31.16
N ARG A 143 8.74 3.96 30.41
CA ARG A 143 10.01 4.16 29.69
C ARG A 143 9.91 5.31 28.68
N ALA A 144 8.77 5.42 28.00
CA ALA A 144 8.52 6.53 27.09
C ALA A 144 8.57 7.89 27.78
N ARG A 145 7.97 8.02 28.98
CA ARG A 145 8.00 9.26 29.77
C ARG A 145 9.40 9.60 30.29
N GLU A 146 10.20 8.59 30.64
CA GLU A 146 11.61 8.78 31.01
C GLU A 146 12.40 9.40 29.85
N GLY A 147 12.15 8.94 28.62
CA GLY A 147 12.74 9.52 27.40
C GLY A 147 14.24 9.32 27.28
N CYS A 148 14.79 8.29 27.95
CA CYS A 148 16.21 7.94 27.92
C CYS A 148 16.39 6.51 27.39
N TYR A 149 17.23 6.36 26.37
CA TYR A 149 17.31 5.14 25.58
C TYR A 149 18.76 4.70 25.38
N ARG A 150 18.96 3.39 25.18
CA ARG A 150 20.28 2.84 24.83
C ARG A 150 20.56 3.03 23.34
N GLN A 151 21.82 2.90 22.95
CA GLN A 151 22.25 3.04 21.55
C GLN A 151 21.47 2.13 20.58
N TRP A 152 21.03 0.95 21.01
CA TRP A 152 20.22 0.03 20.19
C TRP A 152 18.87 0.60 19.73
N SER A 153 18.26 1.51 20.51
CA SER A 153 17.04 2.21 20.10
C SER A 153 17.29 3.21 18.97
N PHE A 154 18.55 3.57 18.69
CA PHE A 154 18.96 4.50 17.63
C PHE A 154 19.72 3.84 16.49
N ARG A 155 19.54 2.52 16.31
CA ARG A 155 20.10 1.78 15.19
C ARG A 155 19.64 2.34 13.83
N ASP A 156 20.23 1.82 12.76
CA ASP A 156 20.07 2.33 11.40
C ASP A 156 20.42 3.84 11.35
N GLN A 157 19.56 4.67 10.76
CA GLN A 157 19.74 6.12 10.67
C GLN A 157 19.21 6.87 11.90
N GLY A 158 18.81 6.16 12.96
CA GLY A 158 18.09 6.74 14.10
C GLY A 158 18.91 7.80 14.85
N LEU A 159 20.18 7.49 15.17
CA LEU A 159 21.03 8.42 15.93
C LEU A 159 21.40 9.66 15.13
N GLU A 160 21.66 9.49 13.83
CA GLU A 160 22.01 10.58 12.92
C GLU A 160 20.89 11.61 12.86
N ARG A 161 19.65 11.15 12.64
CA ARG A 161 18.44 12.00 12.59
C ARG A 161 18.09 12.60 13.94
N ALA A 162 18.30 11.89 15.05
CA ALA A 162 17.98 12.37 16.39
C ALA A 162 19.04 13.32 16.99
N ARG A 163 20.23 13.44 16.39
CA ARG A 163 21.44 13.97 17.03
C ARG A 163 21.30 15.36 17.65
N SER A 164 20.57 16.27 17.00
CA SER A 164 20.30 17.63 17.48
C SER A 164 19.31 17.69 18.64
N HIS A 165 18.53 16.63 18.82
CA HIS A 165 17.39 16.55 19.73
C HIS A 165 17.61 15.61 20.92
N VAL A 166 18.77 14.96 20.99
CA VAL A 166 19.16 14.10 22.11
C VAL A 166 20.46 14.58 22.74
N GLU A 167 20.75 14.07 23.93
CA GLU A 167 22.03 14.27 24.60
C GLU A 167 22.48 12.98 25.28
N LYS A 168 23.78 12.73 25.28
CA LYS A 168 24.35 11.54 25.90
C LYS A 168 24.51 11.78 27.41
N ARG A 169 23.94 10.90 28.24
CA ARG A 169 24.06 10.87 29.70
C ARG A 169 24.54 9.49 30.13
N GLY A 170 25.84 9.34 30.36
CA GLY A 170 26.46 8.04 30.60
C GLY A 170 26.29 7.11 29.40
N GLU A 171 25.72 5.92 29.62
CA GLU A 171 25.43 4.93 28.57
C GLU A 171 24.10 5.18 27.83
N LEU A 172 23.33 6.19 28.25
CA LEU A 172 22.02 6.50 27.70
C LEU A 172 22.08 7.75 26.81
N TRP A 173 21.14 7.83 25.89
CA TRP A 173 20.81 9.01 25.10
C TRP A 173 19.41 9.46 25.49
N CYS A 174 19.31 10.66 26.04
CA CYS A 174 18.06 11.22 26.53
C CYS A 174 17.53 12.28 25.56
N VAL A 175 16.24 12.24 25.29
CA VAL A 175 15.54 13.26 24.48
C VAL A 175 15.59 14.59 25.23
N ARG A 176 15.95 15.66 24.53
CA ARG A 176 16.05 17.00 25.11
C ARG A 176 14.65 17.54 25.45
N GLU A 177 14.60 18.36 26.49
CA GLU A 177 13.37 18.91 27.04
C GLU A 177 12.47 19.65 26.02
N PRO A 178 12.98 20.44 25.06
CA PRO A 178 12.14 21.09 24.05
C PRO A 178 11.30 20.12 23.21
N ILE A 179 11.82 18.92 22.94
CA ILE A 179 11.07 17.86 22.24
C ILE A 179 10.17 17.12 23.23
N ARG A 180 10.62 16.83 24.45
CA ARG A 180 9.80 16.13 25.46
C ARG A 180 8.51 16.86 25.77
N GLN A 181 8.53 18.18 25.83
CA GLN A 181 7.34 19.00 26.11
C GLN A 181 6.30 18.98 24.98
N ARG A 182 6.67 18.56 23.77
CA ARG A 182 5.75 18.38 22.64
C ARG A 182 4.99 17.06 22.67
N VAL A 183 5.45 16.10 23.49
CA VAL A 183 4.94 14.73 23.50
C VAL A 183 4.18 14.44 24.79
N ARG A 184 2.96 13.92 24.67
CA ARG A 184 2.16 13.40 25.78
C ARG A 184 1.91 11.92 25.61
N PHE A 185 1.75 11.21 26.72
CA PHE A 185 1.57 9.76 26.74
C PHE A 185 0.33 9.36 27.54
N GLU A 186 -0.58 8.63 26.89
CA GLU A 186 -1.82 8.12 27.51
C GLU A 186 -1.92 6.61 27.38
N GLN A 187 -2.43 5.96 28.43
CA GLN A 187 -2.73 4.53 28.37
C GLN A 187 -4.12 4.32 27.75
N VAL A 188 -4.16 3.63 26.62
CA VAL A 188 -5.39 3.41 25.84
C VAL A 188 -5.40 2.01 25.25
N ASN A 189 -6.51 1.30 25.41
CA ASN A 189 -6.81 0.10 24.65
C ASN A 189 -7.52 0.49 23.32
N LEU A 190 -6.84 0.29 22.19
CA LEU A 190 -7.34 0.70 20.87
C LEU A 190 -8.66 0.02 20.47
N ILE A 191 -8.93 -1.18 20.99
CA ILE A 191 -10.17 -1.92 20.68
C ILE A 191 -11.38 -1.30 21.39
N GLU A 192 -11.17 -0.62 22.52
CA GLU A 192 -12.22 -0.03 23.33
C GLU A 192 -12.51 1.41 22.90
N ARG A 193 -11.44 2.21 22.76
CA ARG A 193 -11.57 3.63 22.48
C ARG A 193 -10.35 4.20 21.79
N LEU A 194 -10.53 5.41 21.26
CA LEU A 194 -9.45 6.26 20.77
C LEU A 194 -9.45 7.56 21.56
N SER A 195 -8.27 8.16 21.78
CA SER A 195 -8.19 9.48 22.39
C SER A 195 -8.91 10.53 21.52
N PRO A 196 -9.54 11.56 22.13
CA PRO A 196 -10.32 12.55 21.38
C PRO A 196 -9.50 13.31 20.33
N GLY A 197 -9.96 13.23 19.09
CA GLY A 197 -9.46 14.02 17.95
C GLY A 197 -9.98 15.47 17.95
N PRO A 198 -9.94 16.18 16.82
CA PRO A 198 -9.44 15.70 15.53
C PRO A 198 -7.90 15.79 15.44
N PHE A 199 -7.30 14.88 14.66
CA PHE A 199 -5.88 14.81 14.34
C PHE A 199 -5.65 15.09 12.85
N ALA A 200 -4.56 15.78 12.51
CA ALA A 200 -4.13 15.93 11.12
C ALA A 200 -3.32 14.72 10.63
N VAL A 201 -2.63 14.06 11.55
CA VAL A 201 -1.75 12.92 11.28
C VAL A 201 -2.01 11.82 12.33
N ILE A 202 -2.20 10.59 11.86
CA ILE A 202 -2.21 9.40 12.70
C ILE A 202 -1.16 8.42 12.18
N PHE A 203 -0.25 8.00 13.05
CA PHE A 203 0.64 6.87 12.85
C PHE A 203 0.11 5.70 13.66
N CYS A 204 -0.07 4.53 13.04
CA CYS A 204 -0.36 3.27 13.72
C CYS A 204 0.37 2.15 13.01
N ARG A 205 1.63 1.94 13.42
CA ARG A 205 2.60 1.18 12.63
C ARG A 205 3.08 -0.04 13.37
N ASN A 206 3.11 -1.17 12.66
CA ASN A 206 3.48 -2.48 13.19
C ASN A 206 2.64 -2.87 14.42
N THR A 207 1.37 -2.43 14.45
CA THR A 207 0.41 -2.67 15.54
C THR A 207 -0.84 -3.36 15.01
N LEU A 208 -1.37 -2.91 13.86
CA LEU A 208 -2.60 -3.42 13.27
C LEU A 208 -2.50 -4.90 12.87
N MET A 209 -1.28 -5.39 12.60
CA MET A 209 -1.00 -6.79 12.29
C MET A 209 -1.34 -7.78 13.42
N TYR A 210 -1.48 -7.33 14.67
CA TYR A 210 -1.77 -8.22 15.80
C TYR A 210 -3.26 -8.44 16.04
N PHE A 211 -4.11 -7.49 15.63
CA PHE A 211 -5.53 -7.55 15.89
C PHE A 211 -6.26 -8.52 14.96
N THR A 212 -7.43 -9.02 15.38
CA THR A 212 -8.36 -9.72 14.49
C THR A 212 -8.83 -8.80 13.37
N ALA A 213 -9.33 -9.36 12.27
CA ALA A 213 -9.84 -8.56 11.14
C ALA A 213 -10.98 -7.61 11.55
N GLU A 214 -11.83 -8.05 12.48
CA GLU A 214 -12.93 -7.26 13.04
C GLU A 214 -12.42 -6.08 13.86
N HIS A 215 -11.56 -6.33 14.86
CA HIS A 215 -10.99 -5.26 15.68
C HIS A 215 -10.16 -4.28 14.84
N ARG A 216 -9.39 -4.79 13.87
CA ARG A 216 -8.64 -3.95 12.94
C ARG A 216 -9.56 -3.03 12.15
N ALA A 217 -10.68 -3.52 11.62
CA ALA A 217 -11.64 -2.71 10.88
C ALA A 217 -12.25 -1.61 11.77
N GLU A 218 -12.60 -1.95 13.00
CA GLU A 218 -13.18 -0.99 13.95
C GLU A 218 -12.17 0.08 14.41
N ILE A 219 -10.92 -0.30 14.68
CA ILE A 219 -9.84 0.63 14.99
C ILE A 219 -9.63 1.60 13.82
N VAL A 220 -9.55 1.10 12.59
CA VAL A 220 -9.38 1.93 11.39
C VAL A 220 -10.58 2.86 11.20
N ARG A 221 -11.81 2.40 11.46
CA ARG A 221 -13.01 3.23 11.43
C ARG A 221 -12.89 4.43 12.39
N ARG A 222 -12.45 4.19 13.63
CA ARG A 222 -12.20 5.25 14.62
C ARG A 222 -11.08 6.21 14.21
N PHE A 223 -10.01 5.71 13.59
CA PHE A 223 -8.98 6.57 13.02
C PHE A 223 -9.54 7.48 11.92
N VAL A 224 -10.37 6.94 11.03
CA VAL A 224 -11.03 7.75 9.99
C VAL A 224 -11.92 8.83 10.62
N GLU A 225 -12.69 8.51 11.66
CA GLU A 225 -13.51 9.49 12.38
C GLU A 225 -12.67 10.59 13.04
N ALA A 226 -11.55 10.21 13.65
CA ALA A 226 -10.66 11.14 14.34
C ALA A 226 -9.75 11.95 13.40
N LEU A 227 -9.59 11.55 12.14
CA LEU A 227 -8.79 12.29 11.16
C LEU A 227 -9.54 13.49 10.59
N LEU A 228 -8.83 14.61 10.44
CA LEU A 228 -9.30 15.74 9.66
C LEU A 228 -9.45 15.36 8.18
N PRO A 229 -10.46 15.89 7.47
CA PRO A 229 -10.50 15.91 6.02
C PRO A 229 -9.18 16.37 5.37
N GLY A 230 -8.56 15.53 4.55
CA GLY A 230 -7.24 15.79 3.95
C GLY A 230 -6.05 15.34 4.82
N GLY A 231 -6.31 14.87 6.04
CA GLY A 231 -5.29 14.35 6.97
C GLY A 231 -4.79 12.98 6.55
N ILE A 232 -3.72 12.50 7.19
CA ILE A 232 -3.03 11.28 6.79
C ILE A 232 -3.02 10.21 7.88
N LEU A 233 -3.22 8.96 7.46
CA LEU A 233 -3.00 7.74 8.24
C LEU A 233 -1.79 7.00 7.67
N VAL A 234 -0.80 6.74 8.53
CA VAL A 234 0.40 5.99 8.19
C VAL A 234 0.38 4.66 8.96
N ILE A 235 0.53 3.55 8.24
CA ILE A 235 0.65 2.20 8.79
C ILE A 235 2.02 1.61 8.45
N GLY A 236 2.41 0.52 9.11
CA GLY A 236 3.72 -0.12 8.88
C GLY A 236 3.87 -0.61 7.45
N SER A 237 5.11 -0.63 6.95
CA SER A 237 5.40 -0.99 5.55
C SER A 237 5.01 -2.43 5.17
N ALA A 238 4.93 -3.32 6.16
CA ALA A 238 4.47 -4.70 5.99
C ALA A 238 2.95 -4.88 6.23
N GLU A 239 2.26 -3.82 6.66
CA GLU A 239 0.82 -3.83 6.94
C GLU A 239 0.03 -3.42 5.69
N THR A 240 -1.22 -3.85 5.59
CA THR A 240 -2.12 -3.46 4.50
C THR A 240 -3.54 -3.41 5.03
N LEU A 241 -4.31 -2.42 4.58
CA LEU A 241 -5.76 -2.43 4.72
C LEU A 241 -6.34 -3.17 3.52
N ASP A 242 -6.78 -4.43 3.71
CA ASP A 242 -7.31 -5.28 2.62
C ASP A 242 -8.50 -4.63 1.90
N LYS A 243 -9.35 -3.96 2.69
CA LYS A 243 -10.48 -3.15 2.24
C LYS A 243 -10.44 -1.82 3.01
N PRO A 244 -9.67 -0.82 2.55
CA PRO A 244 -9.64 0.47 3.24
C PRO A 244 -11.05 1.09 3.17
N PRO A 245 -11.48 1.81 4.23
CA PRO A 245 -12.72 2.58 4.17
C PRO A 245 -12.75 3.51 2.95
N PRO A 246 -13.90 3.73 2.31
CA PRO A 246 -14.03 4.55 1.09
C PRO A 246 -13.60 6.01 1.28
N GLU A 247 -13.54 6.48 2.53
CA GLU A 247 -13.03 7.79 2.92
C GLU A 247 -11.51 7.88 2.83
N LEU A 248 -10.79 6.77 2.78
CA LEU A 248 -9.34 6.73 2.66
C LEU A 248 -8.93 6.42 1.21
N GLU A 249 -8.03 7.24 0.68
CA GLU A 249 -7.33 6.96 -0.56
C GLU A 249 -5.86 6.64 -0.28
N ARG A 250 -5.32 5.65 -0.98
CA ARG A 250 -3.89 5.33 -0.87
C ARG A 250 -3.10 6.28 -1.76
N VAL A 251 -2.08 6.91 -1.18
CA VAL A 251 -1.16 7.81 -1.88
C VAL A 251 0.28 7.37 -1.66
N SER A 252 1.18 7.83 -2.52
CA SER A 252 2.61 7.56 -2.44
C SER A 252 3.37 8.89 -2.37
N VAL A 253 4.14 9.09 -1.31
CA VAL A 253 4.94 10.30 -1.07
C VAL A 253 6.33 9.87 -0.61
N ALA A 254 7.39 10.45 -1.18
CA ALA A 254 8.78 10.06 -0.88
C ALA A 254 9.07 8.54 -0.99
N GLY A 255 8.32 7.82 -1.84
CA GLY A 255 8.44 6.37 -1.98
C GLY A 255 7.83 5.55 -0.84
N ALA A 256 7.10 6.19 0.08
CA ALA A 256 6.30 5.53 1.11
C ALA A 256 4.81 5.53 0.74
N TYR A 257 4.11 4.46 1.10
CA TYR A 257 2.66 4.37 0.97
C TYR A 257 1.97 4.82 2.25
N LEU A 258 1.00 5.70 2.12
CA LEU A 258 0.15 6.16 3.21
C LEU A 258 -1.29 6.33 2.74
N TYR A 259 -2.20 6.54 3.67
CA TYR A 259 -3.61 6.79 3.37
C TYR A 259 -3.96 8.24 3.66
N ARG A 260 -4.64 8.90 2.74
CA ARG A 260 -5.16 10.25 2.92
C ARG A 260 -6.67 10.18 3.10
N LYS A 261 -7.20 10.86 4.12
CA LYS A 261 -8.65 11.02 4.27
C LYS A 261 -9.11 11.98 3.19
N ARG A 262 -10.01 11.52 2.32
CA ARG A 262 -10.64 12.34 1.30
C ARG A 262 -11.26 13.55 1.97
N GLN A 263 -11.04 14.72 1.38
CA GLN A 263 -11.82 15.87 1.75
C GLN A 263 -13.28 15.54 1.39
N PRO A 264 -14.25 15.76 2.31
CA PRO A 264 -15.64 15.75 1.90
C PRO A 264 -15.72 16.78 0.77
N ALA A 265 -16.26 16.37 -0.38
CA ALA A 265 -16.59 17.30 -1.45
C ALA A 265 -17.25 18.49 -0.76
N MET A 266 -16.64 19.68 -0.88
CA MET A 266 -17.11 20.85 -0.16
C MET A 266 -18.62 20.90 -0.29
N SER A 267 -19.31 20.73 0.84
CA SER A 267 -20.72 21.07 0.97
C SER A 267 -20.82 22.57 0.76
N ARG A 268 -20.80 22.98 -0.51
CA ARG A 268 -21.48 24.17 -0.95
C ARG A 268 -22.94 23.79 -0.94
N THR A 269 -23.62 24.36 0.03
CA THR A 269 -25.07 24.45 0.15
C THR A 269 -25.82 24.36 -1.18
N ALA A 270 -26.88 23.57 -1.13
CA ALA A 270 -28.08 23.61 -1.96
C ALA A 270 -28.10 22.81 -3.28
N GLU A 271 -29.20 22.05 -3.38
CA GLU A 271 -29.93 21.63 -4.58
C GLU A 271 -29.52 20.33 -5.28
N SER A 272 -30.51 19.43 -5.37
CA SER A 272 -30.57 18.46 -6.46
C SER A 272 -30.42 19.21 -7.78
N GLY A 273 -29.44 18.90 -8.64
CA GLY A 273 -29.35 19.62 -9.90
C GLY A 273 -28.25 19.15 -10.86
N GLU A 274 -28.70 18.60 -11.99
CA GLU A 274 -28.04 18.49 -13.31
C GLU A 274 -26.50 18.50 -13.41
N ARG A 275 -25.99 17.38 -13.93
CA ARG A 275 -24.63 17.31 -14.51
C ARG A 275 -24.44 18.43 -15.54
N THR A 276 -23.25 19.03 -15.55
CA THR A 276 -22.89 20.03 -16.57
C THR A 276 -22.69 19.32 -17.90
N ARG A 277 -23.53 19.63 -18.89
CA ARG A 277 -23.42 19.16 -20.29
C ARG A 277 -22.19 19.78 -20.95
N VAL A 278 -21.31 18.95 -21.51
CA VAL A 278 -20.06 19.34 -22.17
C VAL A 278 -20.00 18.77 -23.59
N LEU A 279 -19.66 19.62 -24.55
CA LEU A 279 -19.37 19.26 -25.94
C LEU A 279 -17.86 19.31 -26.16
N LEU A 280 -17.26 18.19 -26.56
CA LEU A 280 -15.82 18.10 -26.84
C LEU A 280 -15.54 18.42 -28.32
N VAL A 281 -14.69 19.41 -28.58
CA VAL A 281 -14.21 19.78 -29.92
C VAL A 281 -12.74 19.40 -30.02
N SER A 282 -12.41 18.38 -30.79
CA SER A 282 -11.03 17.90 -30.95
C SER A 282 -10.80 17.34 -32.36
N HIS A 283 -9.79 17.81 -33.06
CA HIS A 283 -9.47 17.40 -34.43
C HIS A 283 -8.65 16.09 -34.45
N THR A 284 -7.95 15.72 -33.37
CA THR A 284 -7.17 14.47 -33.31
C THR A 284 -7.88 13.35 -32.52
N PRO A 285 -7.88 12.10 -33.03
CA PRO A 285 -8.44 10.96 -32.31
C PRO A 285 -7.74 10.68 -30.97
N VAL A 286 -6.44 10.96 -30.88
CA VAL A 286 -5.62 10.69 -29.68
C VAL A 286 -6.02 11.61 -28.52
N SER A 287 -6.06 12.92 -28.77
CA SER A 287 -6.50 13.91 -27.76
C SER A 287 -7.94 13.67 -27.34
N ARG A 288 -8.83 13.34 -28.28
CA ARG A 288 -10.24 12.99 -27.99
C ARG A 288 -10.36 11.82 -27.01
N VAL A 289 -9.62 10.73 -27.24
CA VAL A 289 -9.64 9.56 -26.32
C VAL A 289 -9.09 9.94 -24.96
N ALA A 290 -8.00 10.70 -24.90
CA ALA A 290 -7.36 11.09 -23.64
C ALA A 290 -8.21 12.06 -22.81
N ILE A 291 -8.77 13.09 -23.45
CA ILE A 291 -9.67 14.06 -22.80
C ILE A 291 -10.95 13.37 -22.32
N ARG A 292 -11.55 12.49 -23.14
CA ARG A 292 -12.72 11.71 -22.73
C ARG A 292 -12.44 10.84 -21.49
N GLN A 293 -11.26 10.23 -21.41
CA GLN A 293 -10.88 9.47 -20.21
C GLN A 293 -10.74 10.36 -18.97
N ALA A 294 -10.23 11.59 -19.13
CA ALA A 294 -10.16 12.56 -18.04
C ALA A 294 -11.57 13.01 -17.59
N LEU A 295 -12.46 13.34 -18.54
CA LEU A 295 -13.84 13.76 -18.24
C LEU A 295 -14.66 12.67 -17.52
N ARG A 296 -14.41 11.38 -17.80
CA ARG A 296 -15.05 10.26 -17.09
C ARG A 296 -14.73 10.21 -15.60
N LEU A 297 -13.65 10.85 -15.16
CA LEU A 297 -13.29 10.95 -13.73
C LEU A 297 -14.11 12.02 -13.01
N LEU A 298 -14.88 12.84 -13.73
CA LEU A 298 -15.60 14.00 -13.22
C LEU A 298 -17.11 13.69 -13.17
N PRO A 299 -17.67 13.24 -12.03
CA PRO A 299 -19.06 12.80 -11.93
C PRO A 299 -20.08 13.94 -12.12
N THR A 300 -19.62 15.19 -12.08
CA THR A 300 -20.41 16.41 -12.28
C THR A 300 -20.52 16.83 -13.75
N ILE A 301 -19.83 16.14 -14.67
CA ILE A 301 -19.83 16.44 -16.10
C ILE A 301 -20.51 15.30 -16.87
N GLU A 302 -21.31 15.69 -17.86
CA GLU A 302 -21.88 14.81 -18.86
C GLU A 302 -21.36 15.21 -20.25
N VAL A 303 -20.70 14.30 -20.95
CA VAL A 303 -20.25 14.55 -22.33
C VAL A 303 -21.41 14.23 -23.27
N ILE A 304 -21.96 15.26 -23.90
CA ILE A 304 -23.15 15.12 -24.76
C ILE A 304 -22.80 14.80 -26.21
N GLY A 305 -21.59 15.16 -26.65
CA GLY A 305 -21.15 14.96 -28.02
C GLY A 305 -19.66 15.19 -28.19
N GLU A 306 -19.13 14.73 -29.32
CA GLU A 306 -17.73 14.91 -29.72
C GLU A 306 -17.67 15.28 -31.21
N VAL A 307 -17.22 16.49 -31.52
CA VAL A 307 -17.14 17.02 -32.89
C VAL A 307 -15.68 17.25 -33.31
N ARG A 308 -15.42 17.37 -34.61
CA ARG A 308 -14.07 17.51 -35.17
C ARG A 308 -13.66 18.95 -35.43
N SER A 309 -14.62 19.86 -35.51
CA SER A 309 -14.38 21.27 -35.84
C SER A 309 -15.31 22.20 -35.06
N ILE A 310 -14.93 23.47 -34.99
CA ILE A 310 -15.76 24.53 -34.38
C ILE A 310 -17.07 24.74 -35.17
N ASP A 311 -17.05 24.54 -36.49
CA ASP A 311 -18.27 24.64 -37.32
C ASP A 311 -19.28 23.54 -36.98
N GLU A 312 -18.80 22.30 -36.84
CA GLU A 312 -19.62 21.18 -36.35
C GLU A 312 -20.12 21.43 -34.92
N ALA A 313 -19.28 22.04 -34.07
CA ALA A 313 -19.67 22.37 -32.71
C ALA A 313 -20.85 23.35 -32.67
N ARG A 314 -20.81 24.39 -33.51
CA ARG A 314 -21.90 25.35 -33.61
C ARG A 314 -23.20 24.69 -34.06
N ALA A 315 -23.18 23.87 -35.11
CA ALA A 315 -24.36 23.16 -35.59
C ALA A 315 -24.96 22.27 -34.48
N HIS A 316 -24.12 21.53 -33.75
CA HIS A 316 -24.55 20.68 -32.65
C HIS A 316 -25.15 21.47 -31.47
N LEU A 317 -24.59 22.64 -31.14
CA LEU A 317 -25.10 23.52 -30.08
C LEU A 317 -26.43 24.20 -30.46
N GLU A 318 -26.63 24.51 -31.74
CA GLU A 318 -27.90 25.04 -32.27
C GLU A 318 -29.01 23.97 -32.20
N GLU A 319 -28.70 22.68 -32.34
CA GLU A 319 -29.64 21.56 -32.27
C GLU A 319 -29.91 21.05 -30.84
N GLU A 320 -28.87 20.83 -30.02
CA GLU A 320 -28.98 20.15 -28.71
C GLU A 320 -29.05 21.08 -27.49
N GLY A 321 -28.93 22.40 -27.70
CA GLY A 321 -29.06 23.44 -26.68
C GLY A 321 -27.75 23.79 -25.94
N THR A 322 -27.88 24.39 -24.74
CA THR A 322 -26.73 24.95 -24.00
C THR A 322 -25.80 23.87 -23.43
N ALA A 323 -24.53 23.90 -23.84
CA ALA A 323 -23.44 23.11 -23.25
C ALA A 323 -22.17 23.96 -23.07
N VAL A 324 -21.27 23.52 -22.21
CA VAL A 324 -19.90 24.05 -22.13
C VAL A 324 -19.07 23.40 -23.23
N VAL A 325 -18.41 24.20 -24.07
CA VAL A 325 -17.55 23.73 -25.14
C VAL A 325 -16.14 23.53 -24.59
N LEU A 326 -15.65 22.29 -24.61
CA LEU A 326 -14.26 21.99 -24.30
C LEU A 326 -13.47 21.93 -25.61
N LEU A 327 -12.68 22.97 -25.87
CA LEU A 327 -11.91 23.13 -27.10
C LEU A 327 -10.48 22.61 -26.91
N ASP A 328 -10.15 21.55 -27.65
CA ASP A 328 -8.81 20.99 -27.70
C ASP A 328 -7.92 21.78 -28.67
N ALA A 329 -6.94 22.48 -28.08
CA ALA A 329 -5.87 23.21 -28.76
C ALA A 329 -4.49 22.67 -28.36
N LEU A 330 -4.40 21.36 -28.07
CA LEU A 330 -3.13 20.70 -27.70
C LEU A 330 -2.18 20.58 -28.89
N GLU A 331 -2.71 20.23 -30.07
CA GLU A 331 -1.92 19.97 -31.28
C GLU A 331 -2.20 20.96 -32.43
N ASP A 332 -3.42 21.49 -32.54
CA ASP A 332 -3.82 22.49 -33.55
C ASP A 332 -4.20 23.81 -32.87
N ARG A 333 -3.48 24.86 -33.23
CA ARG A 333 -3.67 26.21 -32.70
C ARG A 333 -4.61 27.05 -33.55
N SER A 334 -4.83 26.67 -34.81
CA SER A 334 -5.71 27.41 -35.72
C SER A 334 -7.16 27.44 -35.24
N VAL A 335 -7.54 26.48 -34.40
CA VAL A 335 -8.84 26.45 -33.71
C VAL A 335 -9.06 27.69 -32.82
N LEU A 336 -7.99 28.29 -32.28
CA LEU A 336 -8.11 29.48 -31.43
C LEU A 336 -8.48 30.74 -32.24
N GLU A 337 -8.06 30.83 -33.49
CA GLU A 337 -8.36 31.97 -34.38
C GLU A 337 -9.86 32.04 -34.70
N ARG A 338 -10.55 30.90 -34.61
CA ARG A 338 -11.97 30.76 -34.92
C ARG A 338 -12.86 30.72 -33.68
N LEU A 339 -12.32 31.02 -32.49
CA LEU A 339 -13.06 31.08 -31.23
C LEU A 339 -14.30 32.00 -31.28
N ALA A 340 -14.24 33.07 -32.08
CA ALA A 340 -15.35 34.00 -32.27
C ALA A 340 -16.62 33.34 -32.83
N VAL A 341 -16.51 32.19 -33.51
CA VAL A 341 -17.66 31.42 -34.01
C VAL A 341 -18.50 30.84 -32.86
N LEU A 342 -17.89 30.62 -31.69
CA LEU A 342 -18.55 30.12 -30.48
C LEU A 342 -19.01 31.26 -29.56
N GLU A 343 -19.08 32.50 -30.07
CA GLU A 343 -19.56 33.64 -29.29
C GLU A 343 -20.98 33.39 -28.74
N GLY A 344 -21.14 33.51 -27.42
CA GLY A 344 -22.40 33.26 -26.74
C GLY A 344 -22.44 31.93 -25.97
N TRP A 345 -21.55 30.98 -26.26
CA TRP A 345 -21.42 29.73 -25.50
C TRP A 345 -20.23 29.76 -24.53
N PRO A 346 -20.32 29.07 -23.38
CA PRO A 346 -19.20 28.94 -22.46
C PRO A 346 -18.12 28.04 -23.05
N VAL A 347 -16.89 28.56 -23.20
CA VAL A 347 -15.76 27.82 -23.76
C VAL A 347 -14.67 27.61 -22.70
N VAL A 348 -14.07 26.42 -22.68
CA VAL A 348 -12.84 26.09 -21.94
C VAL A 348 -11.81 25.57 -22.93
N ILE A 349 -10.60 26.09 -22.88
CA ILE A 349 -9.50 25.68 -23.77
C ILE A 349 -8.61 24.67 -23.04
N VAL A 350 -8.30 23.55 -23.69
CA VAL A 350 -7.26 22.62 -23.23
C VAL A 350 -6.05 22.79 -24.15
N THR A 351 -4.89 23.13 -23.59
CA THR A 351 -3.73 23.54 -24.41
C THR A 351 -2.39 23.11 -23.81
N GLY A 352 -1.32 23.09 -24.62
CA GLY A 352 0.02 22.74 -24.18
C GLY A 352 0.78 23.88 -23.48
N PRO A 353 1.98 23.61 -22.91
CA PRO A 353 2.82 24.65 -22.33
C PRO A 353 3.28 25.67 -23.38
N GLY A 354 3.38 26.94 -22.99
CA GLY A 354 3.84 28.03 -23.85
C GLY A 354 2.79 28.58 -24.83
N HIS A 355 1.52 28.23 -24.66
CA HIS A 355 0.43 28.77 -25.48
C HIS A 355 -0.12 30.11 -24.97
N PRO A 356 -0.45 31.05 -25.86
CA PRO A 356 -1.01 32.35 -25.48
C PRO A 356 -2.38 32.19 -24.82
N GLN A 357 -2.57 32.80 -23.66
CA GLN A 357 -3.87 32.81 -22.98
C GLN A 357 -4.85 33.72 -23.74
N VAL A 358 -6.02 33.18 -24.07
CA VAL A 358 -7.10 33.97 -24.66
C VAL A 358 -7.81 34.72 -23.53
N ARG A 359 -7.76 36.06 -23.58
CA ARG A 359 -8.30 36.92 -22.51
C ARG A 359 -9.79 36.63 -22.29
N GLY A 360 -10.14 36.26 -21.07
CA GLY A 360 -11.53 36.02 -20.65
C GLY A 360 -12.03 34.58 -20.83
N VAL A 361 -11.28 33.71 -21.51
CA VAL A 361 -11.63 32.29 -21.70
C VAL A 361 -10.76 31.43 -20.76
N PRO A 362 -11.37 30.62 -19.86
CA PRO A 362 -10.61 29.68 -19.04
C PRO A 362 -9.77 28.72 -19.89
N ALA A 363 -8.51 28.53 -19.51
CA ALA A 363 -7.61 27.60 -20.18
C ALA A 363 -6.95 26.67 -19.16
N VAL A 364 -6.87 25.39 -19.48
CA VAL A 364 -6.16 24.36 -18.71
C VAL A 364 -4.92 23.96 -19.48
N VAL A 365 -3.75 24.07 -18.84
CA VAL A 365 -2.46 23.77 -19.45
C VAL A 365 -2.07 22.34 -19.14
N VAL A 366 -1.98 21.51 -20.18
CA VAL A 366 -1.53 20.13 -20.08
C VAL A 366 -0.04 20.08 -20.40
N PRO A 367 0.84 19.70 -19.46
CA PRO A 367 2.29 19.78 -19.65
C PRO A 367 2.82 18.86 -20.75
N GLU A 368 2.16 17.71 -20.99
CA GLU A 368 2.54 16.73 -22.01
C GLU A 368 1.30 16.02 -22.57
N LEU A 369 1.25 15.73 -23.87
CA LEU A 369 0.14 14.99 -24.48
C LEU A 369 0.28 13.46 -24.26
N VAL A 370 0.25 13.06 -22.99
CA VAL A 370 0.19 11.65 -22.59
C VAL A 370 -1.05 11.41 -21.72
N PRO A 371 -1.72 10.24 -21.81
CA PRO A 371 -2.95 9.97 -21.04
C PRO A 371 -2.82 10.20 -19.52
N GLY A 372 -1.62 10.04 -18.96
CA GLY A 372 -1.33 10.30 -17.54
C GLY A 372 -1.28 11.78 -17.15
N ALA A 373 -0.99 12.70 -18.07
CA ALA A 373 -0.99 14.14 -17.80
C ALA A 373 -2.41 14.70 -17.75
N LEU A 374 -3.25 14.34 -18.72
CA LEU A 374 -4.67 14.75 -18.77
C LEU A 374 -5.48 14.25 -17.56
N ARG A 375 -5.15 13.06 -17.02
CA ARG A 375 -5.77 12.57 -15.77
C ARG A 375 -5.38 13.40 -14.55
N ARG A 376 -4.15 13.88 -14.47
CA ARG A 376 -3.67 14.72 -13.35
C ARG A 376 -4.37 16.07 -13.32
N VAL A 377 -4.62 16.66 -14.48
CA VAL A 377 -5.32 17.96 -14.61
C VAL A 377 -6.84 17.82 -14.77
N ALA A 378 -7.41 16.61 -14.68
CA ALA A 378 -8.84 16.42 -14.79
C ALA A 378 -9.65 17.28 -13.79
N PRO A 379 -9.23 17.44 -12.52
CA PRO A 379 -9.88 18.36 -11.60
C PRO A 379 -9.89 19.82 -12.10
N GLU A 380 -8.77 20.28 -12.67
CA GLU A 380 -8.64 21.64 -13.24
C GLU A 380 -9.56 21.84 -14.45
N ILE A 381 -9.75 20.80 -15.28
CA ILE A 381 -10.76 20.80 -16.35
C ILE A 381 -12.16 20.93 -15.74
N GLY A 382 -12.45 20.19 -14.67
CA GLY A 382 -13.72 20.29 -13.94
C GLY A 382 -13.99 21.70 -13.43
N ASP A 383 -13.02 22.31 -12.77
CA ASP A 383 -13.12 23.67 -12.23
C ASP A 383 -13.29 24.70 -13.35
N ALA A 384 -12.51 24.60 -14.43
CA ALA A 384 -12.62 25.48 -15.58
C ALA A 384 -14.01 25.40 -16.24
N VAL A 385 -14.58 24.19 -16.36
CA VAL A 385 -15.94 23.96 -16.88
C VAL A 385 -16.99 24.63 -15.99
N GLN A 386 -16.86 24.55 -14.67
CA GLN A 386 -17.79 25.21 -13.75
C GLN A 386 -17.66 26.74 -13.81
N VAL A 387 -16.43 27.27 -13.89
CA VAL A 387 -16.18 28.71 -14.06
C VAL A 387 -16.78 29.22 -15.37
N ALA A 388 -16.61 28.49 -16.47
CA ALA A 388 -17.18 28.85 -17.76
C ALA A 388 -18.72 28.85 -17.70
N ARG A 389 -19.34 27.81 -17.11
CA ARG A 389 -20.79 27.73 -16.89
C ARG A 389 -21.33 28.94 -16.13
N GLN A 390 -20.68 29.31 -15.03
CA GLN A 390 -21.10 30.41 -14.15
C GLN A 390 -20.97 31.80 -14.81
N ARG A 391 -19.96 32.01 -15.67
CA ARG A 391 -19.79 33.27 -16.41
C ARG A 391 -20.87 33.48 -17.47
N CYS A 392 -21.43 32.42 -18.03
CA CYS A 392 -22.51 32.50 -19.00
C CYS A 392 -23.88 32.73 -18.35
N SER A 393 -24.13 32.24 -17.13
CA SER A 393 -25.37 32.52 -16.39
C SER A 393 -25.49 33.96 -15.87
N SER A 394 -24.40 34.75 -15.90
CA SER A 394 -24.39 36.18 -15.54
C SER A 394 -24.60 37.16 -16.72
N ARG A 395 -24.78 36.69 -17.96
CA ARG A 395 -25.15 37.57 -19.09
C ARG A 395 -26.69 37.63 -19.20
N PRO A 396 -27.31 38.83 -19.21
CA PRO A 396 -28.76 38.93 -19.30
C PRO A 396 -29.25 38.32 -20.62
N ARG A 397 -30.08 37.28 -20.51
CA ARG A 397 -30.83 36.72 -21.64
C ARG A 397 -31.72 37.82 -22.21
N ALA A 398 -31.49 38.21 -23.46
CA ALA A 398 -32.46 38.95 -24.24
C ALA A 398 -33.74 38.11 -24.37
N VAL A 399 -34.87 38.78 -24.15
CA VAL A 399 -36.20 38.19 -23.94
C VAL A 399 -36.99 38.09 -25.27
N ALA A 400 -37.64 36.92 -25.44
CA ALA A 400 -38.93 36.66 -26.11
C ALA A 400 -39.02 36.65 -27.67
N PRO A 401 -40.10 36.08 -28.27
CA PRO A 401 -41.36 35.58 -27.67
C PRO A 401 -41.86 34.17 -28.07
N ALA A 402 -42.90 33.81 -27.34
CA ALA A 402 -43.71 32.59 -27.30
C ALA A 402 -44.52 32.25 -28.56
N ARG A 403 -44.90 30.96 -28.69
CA ARG A 403 -46.22 30.42 -29.10
C ARG A 403 -46.40 29.04 -28.43
N LEU A 404 -47.34 28.76 -27.51
CA LEU A 404 -48.81 28.61 -27.56
C LEU A 404 -49.35 27.51 -28.49
N GLY A 405 -50.04 26.53 -27.88
CA GLY A 405 -51.12 25.72 -28.48
C GLY A 405 -50.85 24.21 -28.59
N THR A 406 -51.15 23.38 -27.58
CA THR A 406 -52.40 22.59 -27.38
C THR A 406 -52.65 21.46 -28.40
N GLY A 407 -52.82 20.22 -27.92
CA GLY A 407 -53.53 19.19 -28.69
C GLY A 407 -53.27 17.73 -28.32
N PHE A 408 -54.20 17.13 -27.58
CA PHE A 408 -54.38 15.72 -27.23
C PHE A 408 -54.58 14.77 -28.45
N LEU A 409 -54.07 13.53 -28.39
CA LEU A 409 -54.79 12.22 -28.55
C LEU A 409 -53.93 11.07 -29.14
N SER A 410 -53.90 9.96 -28.38
CA SER A 410 -54.05 8.55 -28.77
C SER A 410 -53.55 8.05 -30.14
N ARG A 411 -52.66 7.03 -30.13
CA ARG A 411 -53.03 5.66 -30.55
C ARG A 411 -51.90 4.63 -30.34
N GLN A 412 -52.33 3.48 -29.83
CA GLN A 412 -51.65 2.19 -29.87
C GLN A 412 -51.30 1.76 -31.30
N THR A 413 -50.18 1.07 -31.48
CA THR A 413 -50.10 -0.15 -32.30
C THR A 413 -49.01 -1.08 -31.79
N ALA A 414 -49.29 -2.36 -31.92
CA ALA A 414 -48.60 -3.49 -31.33
C ALA A 414 -47.54 -4.11 -32.28
N VAL A 415 -46.47 -4.63 -31.65
CA VAL A 415 -45.57 -5.80 -31.89
C VAL A 415 -45.63 -6.55 -33.25
N PRO A 416 -44.51 -7.16 -33.70
CA PRO A 416 -44.12 -8.51 -33.24
C PRO A 416 -42.61 -8.64 -32.95
N ASN A 417 -42.19 -9.19 -31.81
CA ASN A 417 -42.08 -10.60 -31.45
C ASN A 417 -41.08 -11.37 -32.33
N GLY A 418 -39.90 -11.62 -31.77
CA GLY A 418 -38.84 -12.48 -32.30
C GLY A 418 -38.05 -13.08 -31.16
N ALA A 419 -38.70 -13.97 -30.40
CA ALA A 419 -38.05 -14.84 -29.43
C ALA A 419 -37.27 -15.93 -30.18
N LEU A 420 -35.97 -16.01 -29.95
CA LEU A 420 -35.18 -17.22 -30.20
C LEU A 420 -34.38 -17.55 -28.94
N THR A 421 -34.99 -18.45 -28.17
CA THR A 421 -34.37 -19.62 -27.52
C THR A 421 -33.02 -19.46 -26.83
N ALA A 422 -33.11 -19.53 -25.51
CA ALA A 422 -32.09 -20.11 -24.66
C ALA A 422 -31.63 -21.48 -25.21
N ASN A 423 -30.32 -21.62 -25.46
CA ASN A 423 -29.58 -22.81 -25.06
C ASN A 423 -28.08 -22.63 -25.26
N GLY A 424 -27.32 -22.95 -24.21
CA GLY A 424 -26.08 -23.70 -24.34
C GLY A 424 -24.80 -22.91 -24.65
N ARG A 425 -24.11 -22.52 -23.58
CA ARG A 425 -22.68 -22.80 -23.28
C ARG A 425 -22.24 -21.84 -22.15
N ASN A 426 -22.55 -22.16 -20.89
CA ASN A 426 -21.61 -22.90 -20.04
C ASN A 426 -20.43 -23.54 -20.79
N GLY A 427 -19.49 -22.69 -21.19
CA GLY A 427 -18.11 -23.07 -21.39
C GLY A 427 -17.39 -23.08 -20.05
N ALA A 428 -17.68 -24.09 -19.22
CA ALA A 428 -16.67 -24.57 -18.30
C ALA A 428 -15.50 -25.01 -19.18
N VAL A 429 -14.46 -24.18 -19.26
CA VAL A 429 -13.20 -24.62 -19.83
C VAL A 429 -12.51 -25.41 -18.73
N SER A 430 -12.90 -26.68 -18.62
CA SER A 430 -11.94 -27.74 -18.34
C SER A 430 -10.91 -27.75 -19.48
N ARG A 431 -9.94 -26.84 -19.40
CA ARG A 431 -8.57 -27.16 -19.80
C ARG A 431 -8.00 -27.81 -18.53
N GLY A 432 -8.33 -29.06 -18.22
CA GLY A 432 -7.88 -30.18 -19.03
C GLY A 432 -6.37 -30.07 -19.04
N GLU A 433 -5.72 -30.84 -18.18
CA GLU A 433 -4.27 -31.00 -18.04
C GLU A 433 -3.57 -30.82 -19.40
N LEU A 434 -3.24 -29.57 -19.75
CA LEU A 434 -2.10 -29.28 -20.58
C LEU A 434 -0.99 -29.85 -19.74
N LEU A 435 -0.53 -31.06 -20.08
CA LEU A 435 0.60 -31.76 -19.47
C LEU A 435 1.63 -30.71 -19.10
N ARG A 436 1.58 -30.22 -17.85
CA ARG A 436 2.38 -29.07 -17.46
C ARG A 436 3.79 -29.61 -17.43
N ARG A 437 4.58 -29.24 -18.44
CA ARG A 437 5.91 -29.78 -18.59
C ARG A 437 6.70 -29.41 -17.33
N PRO A 438 7.46 -30.36 -16.74
CA PRO A 438 8.38 -30.04 -15.66
C PRO A 438 9.24 -28.84 -16.08
N ALA A 439 9.43 -27.86 -15.19
CA ALA A 439 10.33 -26.76 -15.52
C ALA A 439 11.75 -27.30 -15.64
N GLU A 440 12.45 -26.94 -16.72
CA GLU A 440 13.86 -27.31 -16.88
C GLU A 440 14.80 -26.33 -16.17
N ARG A 441 14.27 -25.16 -15.81
CA ARG A 441 14.99 -24.06 -15.17
C ARG A 441 14.13 -23.40 -14.10
N PHE A 442 14.79 -22.99 -13.02
CA PHE A 442 14.14 -22.52 -11.81
C PHE A 442 14.62 -21.13 -11.42
N LEU A 443 13.70 -20.21 -11.18
CA LEU A 443 13.98 -18.92 -10.55
C LEU A 443 13.60 -19.00 -9.09
N LEU A 444 14.58 -18.92 -8.19
CA LEU A 444 14.36 -18.94 -6.75
C LEU A 444 14.53 -17.53 -6.20
N ILE A 445 13.51 -16.98 -5.55
CA ILE A 445 13.49 -15.62 -5.03
C ILE A 445 13.37 -15.68 -3.50
N GLY A 446 14.31 -15.07 -2.79
CA GLY A 446 14.29 -14.93 -1.33
C GLY A 446 14.10 -13.46 -0.91
N SER A 447 13.17 -13.20 0.00
CA SER A 447 12.89 -11.83 0.48
C SER A 447 12.27 -11.79 1.89
N SER A 448 12.34 -10.62 2.52
CA SER A 448 11.78 -10.39 3.87
C SER A 448 11.11 -9.00 3.95
N THR A 449 11.48 -8.12 4.87
CA THR A 449 10.94 -6.76 5.01
C THR A 449 11.09 -5.95 3.72
N GLY A 450 9.97 -5.40 3.24
CA GLY A 450 9.87 -4.71 1.93
C GLY A 450 9.69 -5.65 0.73
N GLY A 451 9.92 -6.95 0.91
CA GLY A 451 9.88 -7.98 -0.12
C GLY A 451 8.54 -8.09 -0.86
N PRO A 452 7.37 -8.06 -0.20
CA PRO A 452 6.09 -8.22 -0.90
C PRO A 452 5.87 -7.18 -2.00
N ALA A 453 6.30 -5.93 -1.80
CA ALA A 453 6.19 -4.88 -2.81
C ALA A 453 7.15 -5.15 -3.99
N VAL A 454 8.42 -5.42 -3.70
CA VAL A 454 9.47 -5.65 -4.72
C VAL A 454 9.20 -6.90 -5.54
N VAL A 455 8.76 -8.00 -4.91
CA VAL A 455 8.39 -9.23 -5.62
C VAL A 455 7.16 -9.00 -6.51
N THR A 456 6.16 -8.23 -6.03
CA THR A 456 4.98 -7.88 -6.84
C THR A 456 5.39 -7.08 -8.08
N GLU A 457 6.29 -6.11 -7.94
CA GLU A 457 6.84 -5.31 -9.05
C GLU A 457 7.60 -6.18 -10.06
N LEU A 458 8.50 -7.04 -9.57
CA LEU A 458 9.29 -7.96 -10.39
C LEU A 458 8.36 -8.89 -11.18
N VAL A 459 7.40 -9.53 -10.52
CA VAL A 459 6.47 -10.48 -11.14
C VAL A 459 5.55 -9.79 -12.16
N ALA A 460 5.10 -8.56 -11.89
CA ALA A 460 4.31 -7.78 -12.84
C ALA A 460 5.09 -7.42 -14.12
N ALA A 461 6.41 -7.24 -14.00
CA ALA A 461 7.30 -6.91 -15.11
C ALA A 461 7.80 -8.14 -15.88
N LEU A 462 7.66 -9.36 -15.35
CA LEU A 462 8.10 -10.58 -16.04
C LEU A 462 7.14 -10.96 -17.18
N PRO A 463 7.64 -11.18 -18.41
CA PRO A 463 6.82 -11.67 -19.51
C PRO A 463 6.41 -13.13 -19.31
N ALA A 464 5.28 -13.51 -19.92
CA ALA A 464 4.81 -14.89 -19.94
C ALA A 464 5.65 -15.77 -20.89
N GLY A 465 5.57 -17.09 -20.70
CA GLY A 465 6.11 -18.06 -21.67
C GLY A 465 7.63 -18.18 -21.68
N LEU A 466 8.29 -17.88 -20.56
CA LEU A 466 9.73 -18.11 -20.39
C LEU A 466 10.05 -19.60 -20.15
N GLY A 467 9.03 -20.42 -19.85
CA GLY A 467 9.20 -21.85 -19.62
C GLY A 467 9.93 -22.19 -18.31
N ILE A 468 10.09 -21.21 -17.42
CA ILE A 468 10.74 -21.36 -16.12
C ILE A 468 9.71 -21.61 -15.02
N GLY A 469 10.13 -22.32 -13.97
CA GLY A 469 9.37 -22.44 -12.73
C GLY A 469 9.89 -21.45 -11.70
N ILE A 470 9.01 -20.70 -11.04
CA ILE A 470 9.38 -19.67 -10.07
C ILE A 470 9.00 -20.15 -8.66
N LEU A 471 9.94 -20.11 -7.71
CA LEU A 471 9.65 -20.26 -6.28
C LEU A 471 9.99 -18.97 -5.55
N VAL A 472 9.01 -18.44 -4.83
CA VAL A 472 9.17 -17.27 -3.95
C VAL A 472 9.15 -17.74 -2.51
N VAL A 473 10.23 -17.46 -1.78
CA VAL A 473 10.37 -17.68 -0.34
C VAL A 473 10.39 -16.31 0.34
N GLN A 474 9.23 -15.90 0.81
CA GLN A 474 9.02 -14.61 1.46
C GLN A 474 8.80 -14.84 2.95
N HIS A 475 9.61 -14.22 3.82
CA HIS A 475 9.36 -14.25 5.26
C HIS A 475 8.01 -13.61 5.55
N MET A 476 7.03 -14.45 5.85
CA MET A 476 5.64 -14.05 5.99
C MET A 476 4.92 -15.07 6.86
N PRO A 477 4.09 -14.62 7.83
CA PRO A 477 3.40 -15.53 8.73
C PRO A 477 2.42 -16.46 8.00
N PRO A 478 2.01 -17.57 8.65
CA PRO A 478 0.90 -18.39 8.18
C PRO A 478 -0.33 -17.53 7.85
N ASN A 479 -1.10 -17.95 6.84
CA ASN A 479 -2.32 -17.29 6.31
C ASN A 479 -2.11 -16.05 5.44
N PHE A 480 -0.93 -15.42 5.44
CA PHE A 480 -0.66 -14.27 4.57
C PHE A 480 -0.08 -14.70 3.20
N THR A 481 0.63 -15.83 3.16
CA THR A 481 1.30 -16.35 1.97
C THR A 481 0.33 -16.73 0.84
N ARG A 482 -0.85 -17.25 1.18
CA ARG A 482 -1.93 -17.50 0.20
C ARG A 482 -2.44 -16.22 -0.45
N SER A 483 -2.84 -15.24 0.34
CA SER A 483 -3.30 -13.93 -0.16
C SER A 483 -2.21 -13.22 -0.98
N PHE A 484 -0.94 -13.43 -0.61
CA PHE A 484 0.20 -12.93 -1.37
C PHE A 484 0.33 -13.65 -2.73
N ALA A 485 0.22 -14.98 -2.77
CA ALA A 485 0.22 -15.73 -4.03
C ALA A 485 -0.94 -15.33 -4.95
N GLU A 486 -2.15 -15.15 -4.42
CA GLU A 486 -3.31 -14.64 -5.17
C GLU A 486 -3.09 -13.22 -5.71
N ARG A 487 -2.31 -12.39 -5.00
CA ARG A 487 -1.91 -11.07 -5.50
C ARG A 487 -0.94 -11.20 -6.67
N LEU A 488 0.06 -12.07 -6.56
CA LEU A 488 1.02 -12.35 -7.64
C LEU A 488 0.30 -12.90 -8.88
N ALA A 489 -0.72 -13.75 -8.70
CA ALA A 489 -1.54 -14.28 -9.78
C ALA A 489 -2.32 -13.19 -10.53
N ARG A 490 -2.72 -12.10 -9.84
CA ARG A 490 -3.47 -10.99 -10.44
C ARG A 490 -2.60 -9.98 -11.18
N VAL A 491 -1.37 -9.78 -10.72
CA VAL A 491 -0.47 -8.78 -11.32
C VAL A 491 0.47 -9.38 -12.36
N GLY A 492 0.80 -10.66 -12.24
CA GLY A 492 1.73 -11.37 -13.10
C GLY A 492 1.03 -12.12 -14.22
N GLN A 493 1.85 -12.69 -15.11
CA GLN A 493 1.38 -13.56 -16.21
C GLN A 493 1.57 -15.07 -15.90
N TYR A 494 2.03 -15.40 -14.69
CA TYR A 494 2.32 -16.76 -14.25
C TYR A 494 1.15 -17.31 -13.43
N ALA A 495 0.87 -18.62 -13.56
CA ALA A 495 -0.09 -19.27 -12.69
C ALA A 495 0.51 -19.34 -11.27
N ALA A 496 0.04 -18.46 -10.38
CA ALA A 496 0.60 -18.29 -9.04
C ALA A 496 -0.33 -18.79 -7.94
N HIS A 497 0.21 -19.59 -7.02
CA HIS A 497 -0.49 -20.06 -5.83
C HIS A 497 0.50 -20.48 -4.73
N GLU A 498 -0.03 -20.71 -3.53
CA GLU A 498 0.76 -21.20 -2.39
C GLU A 498 1.17 -22.65 -2.62
N ALA A 499 2.44 -22.98 -2.37
CA ALA A 499 3.01 -24.29 -2.69
C ALA A 499 2.40 -25.42 -1.87
N ALA A 500 2.02 -26.52 -2.53
CA ALA A 500 1.58 -27.74 -1.87
C ALA A 500 2.69 -28.79 -1.77
N ASP A 501 2.60 -29.66 -0.75
CA ASP A 501 3.57 -30.76 -0.59
C ASP A 501 3.47 -31.76 -1.76
N GLY A 502 4.62 -32.18 -2.29
CA GLY A 502 4.74 -33.09 -3.43
C GLY A 502 4.48 -32.45 -4.79
N GLU A 503 4.08 -31.17 -4.83
CA GLU A 503 3.79 -30.44 -6.06
C GLU A 503 5.03 -30.31 -6.95
N LEU A 504 4.85 -30.49 -8.26
CA LEU A 504 5.92 -30.30 -9.23
C LEU A 504 5.97 -28.83 -9.66
N LEU A 505 7.14 -28.20 -9.57
CA LEU A 505 7.35 -26.86 -10.09
C LEU A 505 7.45 -26.92 -11.63
N THR A 506 6.39 -26.52 -12.31
CA THR A 506 6.24 -26.65 -13.77
C THR A 506 6.56 -25.36 -14.51
N ALA A 507 6.76 -25.47 -15.83
CA ALA A 507 6.95 -24.31 -16.69
C ALA A 507 5.79 -23.30 -16.54
N ASP A 508 6.13 -22.01 -16.48
CA ASP A 508 5.20 -20.88 -16.38
C ASP A 508 4.29 -20.90 -15.13
N THR A 509 4.80 -21.49 -14.03
CA THR A 509 4.16 -21.46 -12.71
C THR A 509 5.01 -20.72 -11.69
N LEU A 510 4.32 -20.09 -10.72
CA LEU A 510 4.93 -19.41 -9.59
C LEU A 510 4.36 -19.97 -8.29
N LEU A 511 5.22 -20.57 -7.48
CA LEU A 511 4.85 -21.08 -6.16
C LEU A 511 5.36 -20.14 -5.08
N VAL A 512 4.51 -19.85 -4.09
CA VAL A 512 4.90 -19.11 -2.88
C VAL A 512 5.04 -20.10 -1.73
N ALA A 513 6.17 -20.08 -1.03
CA ALA A 513 6.38 -20.93 0.14
C ALA A 513 5.32 -20.63 1.23
N PRO A 514 4.62 -21.63 1.77
CA PRO A 514 3.59 -21.43 2.79
C PRO A 514 4.17 -20.90 4.10
N GLY A 515 3.48 -19.94 4.71
CA GLY A 515 3.83 -19.35 5.99
C GLY A 515 3.85 -20.40 7.11
N GLY A 516 4.88 -20.38 7.95
CA GLY A 516 5.06 -21.34 9.05
C GLY A 516 5.49 -22.75 8.62
N ARG A 517 5.84 -22.96 7.35
CA ARG A 517 6.52 -24.18 6.89
C ARG A 517 7.71 -23.83 6.01
N ASN A 518 8.65 -24.76 5.88
CA ASN A 518 9.77 -24.61 4.97
C ASN A 518 9.52 -25.36 3.67
N VAL A 519 10.11 -24.86 2.58
CA VAL A 519 10.06 -25.50 1.27
C VAL A 519 11.44 -25.98 0.89
N LEU A 520 11.54 -27.24 0.48
CA LEU A 520 12.74 -27.84 -0.09
C LEU A 520 12.49 -28.21 -1.56
N LEU A 521 13.52 -28.11 -2.40
CA LEU A 521 13.46 -28.59 -3.78
C LEU A 521 14.21 -29.92 -3.94
N THR A 522 13.55 -30.86 -4.61
CA THR A 522 14.17 -32.12 -5.04
C THR A 522 14.81 -32.00 -6.41
N ARG A 523 15.64 -32.99 -6.79
CA ARG A 523 16.28 -33.05 -8.12
C ARG A 523 15.30 -33.04 -9.29
N ALA A 524 14.08 -33.55 -9.07
CA ALA A 524 13.02 -33.56 -10.08
C ALA A 524 12.25 -32.23 -10.17
N GLY A 525 12.60 -31.21 -9.36
CA GLY A 525 11.85 -29.96 -9.27
C GLY A 525 10.55 -30.09 -8.46
N ARG A 526 10.39 -31.15 -7.66
CA ARG A 526 9.26 -31.26 -6.73
C ARG A 526 9.52 -30.48 -5.45
N ILE A 527 8.47 -29.83 -4.96
CA ILE A 527 8.40 -29.13 -3.69
C ILE A 527 8.13 -30.13 -2.58
N GLN A 528 8.94 -30.09 -1.53
CA GLN A 528 8.67 -30.74 -0.26
C GLN A 528 8.37 -29.67 0.77
N VAL A 529 7.17 -29.70 1.34
CA VAL A 529 6.76 -28.77 2.40
C VAL A 529 7.00 -29.44 3.74
N VAL A 530 8.00 -28.97 4.47
CA VAL A 530 8.46 -29.57 5.73
C VAL A 530 8.15 -28.67 6.91
N LEU A 531 7.95 -29.29 8.08
CA LEU A 531 7.86 -28.56 9.35
C LEU A 531 9.20 -27.91 9.69
N PRO A 532 9.21 -26.80 10.44
CA PRO A 532 10.44 -26.18 10.89
C PRO A 532 11.21 -27.09 11.86
N GLU A 533 12.53 -27.05 11.78
CA GLU A 533 13.43 -27.74 12.71
C GLU A 533 13.93 -26.79 13.82
N PRO A 534 14.39 -27.33 14.96
CA PRO A 534 15.05 -26.53 15.99
C PRO A 534 16.26 -25.78 15.42
N GLY A 535 16.14 -24.46 15.27
CA GLY A 535 17.16 -23.60 14.64
C GLY A 535 16.65 -22.79 13.46
N ASP A 536 15.47 -23.11 12.91
CA ASP A 536 14.83 -22.30 11.88
C ASP A 536 14.27 -21.01 12.49
N ILE A 537 15.10 -19.96 12.48
CA ILE A 537 14.75 -18.62 13.02
C ILE A 537 13.64 -17.97 12.17
N TYR A 538 13.64 -18.23 10.86
CA TYR A 538 12.67 -17.72 9.90
C TYR A 538 11.95 -18.88 9.23
N VAL A 539 10.62 -18.78 9.13
CA VAL A 539 9.76 -19.82 8.53
C VAL A 539 8.63 -19.12 7.74
N PRO A 540 8.69 -19.10 6.39
CA PRO A 540 9.53 -19.93 5.53
C PRO A 540 10.97 -19.43 5.44
N ASN A 541 11.92 -20.37 5.45
CA ASN A 541 13.36 -20.12 5.47
C ASN A 541 13.98 -20.11 4.06
N VAL A 542 14.66 -19.03 3.69
CA VAL A 542 15.27 -18.86 2.37
C VAL A 542 16.47 -19.78 2.19
N ASN A 543 17.34 -19.88 3.21
CA ASN A 543 18.50 -20.77 3.16
C ASN A 543 18.08 -22.22 2.92
N ARG A 544 17.03 -22.73 3.57
CA ARG A 544 16.59 -24.13 3.36
C ARG A 544 16.17 -24.40 1.92
N ALA A 545 15.42 -23.50 1.30
CA ALA A 545 15.03 -23.65 -0.10
C ALA A 545 16.24 -23.61 -1.04
N PHE A 546 17.18 -22.70 -0.80
CA PHE A 546 18.34 -22.52 -1.66
C PHE A 546 19.36 -23.66 -1.51
N VAL A 547 19.68 -24.04 -0.26
CA VAL A 547 20.56 -25.15 0.07
C VAL A 547 20.02 -26.47 -0.47
N SER A 548 18.71 -26.73 -0.33
CA SER A 548 18.12 -27.96 -0.88
C SER A 548 18.20 -28.01 -2.40
N ALA A 549 17.97 -26.88 -3.10
CA ALA A 549 18.14 -26.82 -4.55
C ALA A 549 19.61 -27.05 -4.98
N ALA A 550 20.58 -26.50 -4.25
CA ALA A 550 22.00 -26.76 -4.49
C ALA A 550 22.33 -28.25 -4.32
N ARG A 551 21.93 -28.85 -3.19
CA ARG A 551 22.19 -30.26 -2.85
C ARG A 551 21.45 -31.24 -3.77
N ALA A 552 20.31 -30.85 -4.30
CA ALA A 552 19.59 -31.60 -5.33
C ALA A 552 20.34 -31.65 -6.68
N GLY A 553 21.38 -30.84 -6.85
CA GLY A 553 22.15 -30.70 -8.08
C GLY A 553 21.43 -29.85 -9.13
N LEU A 554 20.56 -28.93 -8.71
CA LEU A 554 19.85 -28.02 -9.61
C LEU A 554 20.66 -26.78 -10.00
N GLY A 555 21.83 -26.55 -9.40
CA GLY A 555 22.64 -25.34 -9.57
C GLY A 555 22.68 -24.81 -11.02
N PRO A 556 23.15 -25.57 -12.03
CA PRO A 556 23.24 -25.10 -13.42
C PRO A 556 21.91 -24.70 -14.08
N ARG A 557 20.79 -25.07 -13.46
CA ARG A 557 19.42 -24.79 -13.89
C ARG A 557 18.74 -23.70 -13.05
N VAL A 558 19.44 -23.15 -12.05
CA VAL A 558 18.87 -22.18 -11.10
C VAL A 558 19.41 -20.78 -11.35
N MET A 559 18.50 -19.80 -11.34
CA MET A 559 18.82 -18.42 -11.01
C MET A 559 18.30 -18.12 -9.61
N ALA A 560 19.18 -17.66 -8.72
CA ALA A 560 18.81 -17.28 -7.36
C ALA A 560 18.82 -15.77 -7.23
N VAL A 561 17.77 -15.20 -6.64
CA VAL A 561 17.63 -13.77 -6.42
C VAL A 561 17.37 -13.52 -4.94
N VAL A 562 18.23 -12.73 -4.28
CA VAL A 562 17.97 -12.23 -2.92
C VAL A 562 17.60 -10.75 -3.02
N LEU A 563 16.46 -10.40 -2.43
CA LEU A 563 15.89 -9.06 -2.42
C LEU A 563 15.94 -8.46 -1.01
N THR A 564 15.41 -7.24 -0.87
CA THR A 564 15.24 -6.53 0.39
C THR A 564 14.75 -7.42 1.53
N GLY A 565 15.37 -7.24 2.69
CA GLY A 565 15.05 -7.99 3.88
C GLY A 565 16.05 -7.77 5.01
N MET A 566 15.56 -7.92 6.24
CA MET A 566 16.39 -7.89 7.46
C MET A 566 16.98 -9.27 7.75
N GLY A 567 18.16 -9.29 8.37
CA GLY A 567 18.85 -10.52 8.77
C GLY A 567 19.77 -11.05 7.68
N ASP A 568 20.20 -12.30 7.81
CA ASP A 568 21.16 -12.94 6.90
C ASP A 568 20.60 -14.18 6.19
N ASP A 569 19.28 -14.40 6.26
CA ASP A 569 18.67 -15.56 5.61
C ASP A 569 18.80 -15.48 4.09
N GLY A 570 19.06 -16.62 3.45
CA GLY A 570 19.39 -16.73 2.03
C GLY A 570 20.86 -16.54 1.69
N ALA A 571 21.68 -15.93 2.55
CA ALA A 571 23.10 -15.70 2.25
C ALA A 571 23.93 -16.99 2.17
N ILE A 572 23.71 -17.95 3.07
CA ILE A 572 24.40 -19.25 3.05
C ILE A 572 23.96 -20.05 1.81
N GLY A 573 22.65 -20.12 1.58
CA GLY A 573 22.09 -20.84 0.45
C GLY A 573 22.48 -20.25 -0.90
N MET A 574 22.63 -18.92 -0.99
CA MET A 574 23.12 -18.26 -2.20
C MET A 574 24.57 -18.63 -2.50
N ALA A 575 25.44 -18.66 -1.49
CA ALA A 575 26.82 -19.11 -1.65
C ALA A 575 26.90 -20.58 -2.08
N GLU A 576 26.10 -21.47 -1.47
CA GLU A 576 26.02 -22.88 -1.87
C GLU A 576 25.49 -23.06 -3.30
N LEU A 577 24.46 -22.30 -3.70
CA LEU A 577 23.94 -22.32 -5.06
C LEU A 577 24.98 -21.85 -6.07
N ALA A 578 25.73 -20.78 -5.75
CA ALA A 578 26.81 -20.28 -6.60
C ALA A 578 27.90 -21.34 -6.78
N ALA A 579 28.32 -22.00 -5.70
CA ALA A 579 29.28 -23.11 -5.75
C ALA A 579 28.76 -24.30 -6.57
N ALA A 580 27.44 -24.52 -6.57
CA ALA A 580 26.79 -25.53 -7.42
C ALA A 580 26.56 -25.09 -8.88
N GLY A 581 27.00 -23.89 -9.28
CA GLY A 581 26.91 -23.38 -10.65
C GLY A 581 25.62 -22.61 -10.98
N ALA A 582 24.87 -22.16 -9.97
CA ALA A 582 23.71 -21.30 -10.17
C ALA A 582 24.09 -19.87 -10.58
N TYR A 583 23.18 -19.18 -11.27
CA TYR A 583 23.32 -17.76 -11.57
C TYR A 583 22.74 -16.93 -10.43
N THR A 584 23.58 -16.22 -9.68
CA THR A 584 23.18 -15.57 -8.42
C THR A 584 23.16 -14.05 -8.56
N VAL A 585 22.01 -13.46 -8.23
CA VAL A 585 21.78 -12.03 -8.33
C VAL A 585 21.24 -11.52 -7.01
N VAL A 586 21.65 -10.31 -6.63
CA VAL A 586 21.03 -9.59 -5.52
C VAL A 586 20.48 -8.26 -6.00
N GLN A 587 19.42 -7.80 -5.34
CA GLN A 587 18.98 -6.41 -5.45
C GLN A 587 20.11 -5.49 -5.00
N ARG A 588 20.27 -4.35 -5.66
CA ARG A 588 21.17 -3.27 -5.26
C ARG A 588 20.82 -2.80 -3.83
N PRO A 589 21.76 -2.80 -2.87
CA PRO A 589 21.50 -2.40 -1.50
C PRO A 589 20.80 -1.04 -1.38
N GLU A 590 21.21 -0.08 -2.20
CA GLU A 590 20.66 1.29 -2.19
C GLU A 590 19.16 1.37 -2.56
N ASP A 591 18.66 0.41 -3.34
CA ASP A 591 17.25 0.35 -3.75
C ASP A 591 16.38 -0.42 -2.73
N ALA A 592 17.01 -1.13 -1.79
CA ALA A 592 16.33 -1.97 -0.82
C ALA A 592 15.64 -1.13 0.26
N VAL A 593 14.50 -1.63 0.76
CA VAL A 593 13.87 -1.06 1.97
C VAL A 593 14.70 -1.40 3.20
N VAL A 594 15.25 -2.62 3.24
CA VAL A 594 16.21 -3.10 4.23
C VAL A 594 17.27 -3.93 3.50
N ALA A 595 18.54 -3.59 3.65
CA ALA A 595 19.62 -4.21 2.89
C ALA A 595 20.25 -5.45 3.55
N GLY A 596 19.86 -5.81 4.78
CA GLY A 596 20.54 -6.85 5.58
C GLY A 596 20.78 -8.19 4.85
N MET A 597 19.74 -8.77 4.22
CA MET A 597 19.87 -10.06 3.51
C MET A 597 20.81 -9.94 2.30
N ILE A 598 20.77 -8.79 1.62
CA ILE A 598 21.60 -8.49 0.45
C ILE A 598 23.07 -8.34 0.88
N GLU A 599 23.32 -7.54 1.91
CA GLU A 599 24.65 -7.31 2.46
C GLU A 599 25.26 -8.61 2.99
N ALA A 600 24.46 -9.44 3.68
CA ALA A 600 24.90 -10.74 4.14
C ALA A 600 25.26 -11.69 2.99
N ALA A 601 24.47 -11.70 1.91
CA ALA A 601 24.76 -12.50 0.72
C ALA A 601 26.03 -12.02 0.02
N LEU A 602 26.23 -10.71 -0.10
CA LEU A 602 27.46 -10.10 -0.64
C LEU A 602 28.68 -10.46 0.22
N ALA A 603 28.58 -10.31 1.54
CA ALA A 603 29.66 -10.58 2.48
C ALA A 603 30.10 -12.04 2.51
N ARG A 604 29.15 -12.98 2.34
CA ARG A 604 29.46 -14.42 2.27
C ARG A 604 30.07 -14.85 0.93
N GLY A 605 30.01 -13.99 -0.10
CA GLY A 605 30.50 -14.31 -1.43
C GLY A 605 29.54 -15.21 -2.22
N GLY A 606 29.81 -15.35 -3.52
CA GLY A 606 28.95 -16.12 -4.42
C GLY A 606 27.81 -15.31 -5.05
N VAL A 607 27.79 -13.99 -4.90
CA VAL A 607 26.93 -13.10 -5.70
C VAL A 607 27.63 -12.76 -7.02
N GLN A 608 27.00 -13.05 -8.15
CA GLN A 608 27.57 -12.74 -9.48
C GLN A 608 27.16 -11.37 -10.00
N LYS A 609 25.98 -10.87 -9.61
CA LYS A 609 25.49 -9.58 -10.06
C LYS A 609 24.70 -8.84 -9.00
N VAL A 610 24.95 -7.54 -8.91
CA VAL A 610 24.14 -6.59 -8.13
C VAL A 610 23.36 -5.74 -9.12
N LEU A 611 22.03 -5.77 -9.04
CA LEU A 611 21.15 -5.13 -10.02
C LEU A 611 20.15 -4.20 -9.36
N ALA A 612 19.83 -3.09 -10.02
CA ALA A 612 18.67 -2.30 -9.62
C ALA A 612 17.40 -3.12 -9.77
N THR A 613 16.38 -2.88 -8.94
CA THR A 613 15.12 -3.65 -8.95
C THR A 613 14.51 -3.74 -10.36
N ALA A 614 14.47 -2.61 -11.06
CA ALA A 614 13.91 -2.52 -12.41
C ALA A 614 14.67 -3.33 -13.48
N ASP A 615 15.94 -3.68 -13.23
CA ASP A 615 16.78 -4.42 -14.18
C ASP A 615 16.69 -5.94 -14.00
N ILE A 616 16.22 -6.41 -12.84
CA ILE A 616 16.14 -7.84 -12.53
C ILE A 616 15.24 -8.60 -13.51
N PRO A 617 14.02 -8.12 -13.87
CA PRO A 617 13.18 -8.82 -14.85
C PRO A 617 13.87 -9.03 -16.20
N SER A 618 14.54 -8.00 -16.73
CA SER A 618 15.31 -8.09 -17.98
C SER A 618 16.47 -9.08 -17.87
N GLU A 619 17.11 -9.17 -16.70
CA GLU A 619 18.13 -10.19 -16.44
C GLU A 619 17.57 -11.61 -16.43
N VAL A 620 16.42 -11.84 -15.80
CA VAL A 620 15.72 -13.14 -15.79
C VAL A 620 15.43 -13.59 -17.22
N VAL A 621 14.91 -12.70 -18.06
CA VAL A 621 14.65 -12.99 -19.49
C VAL A 621 15.93 -13.41 -20.21
N ARG A 622 17.02 -12.64 -20.05
CA ARG A 622 18.32 -12.96 -20.67
C ARG A 622 18.88 -14.29 -20.20
N TRP A 623 18.73 -14.61 -18.91
CA TRP A 623 19.17 -15.87 -18.35
C TRP A 623 18.34 -17.05 -18.89
N ALA A 624 17.01 -16.91 -18.91
CA ALA A 624 16.10 -17.94 -19.41
C ALA A 624 16.37 -18.27 -20.91
N GLN A 625 16.52 -17.23 -21.75
CA GLN A 625 16.76 -17.38 -23.18
C GLN A 625 18.11 -18.04 -23.50
N ARG A 626 19.17 -17.71 -22.76
CA ARG A 626 20.49 -18.36 -22.92
C ARG A 626 20.41 -19.88 -22.71
N GLY A 627 19.50 -20.32 -21.86
CA GLY A 627 19.22 -21.75 -21.67
C GLY A 627 18.50 -22.43 -22.79
N ALA A 628 17.45 -21.78 -23.29
CA ALA A 628 16.67 -22.30 -24.39
C ALA A 628 17.49 -22.40 -25.69
N ALA A 629 18.56 -21.62 -25.82
CA ALA A 629 19.54 -21.75 -26.91
C ALA A 629 20.47 -22.95 -26.69
N LEU A 630 21.04 -23.12 -25.49
CA LEU A 630 21.92 -24.25 -25.13
C LEU A 630 21.23 -25.62 -25.15
N ALA A 631 19.91 -25.68 -24.92
CA ALA A 631 19.13 -26.92 -25.00
C ALA A 631 18.71 -27.29 -26.43
N ARG A 632 18.85 -26.36 -27.39
CA ARG A 632 18.52 -26.57 -28.82
C ARG A 632 19.76 -26.80 -29.70
N SER A 633 20.95 -26.53 -29.17
CA SER A 633 22.27 -26.87 -29.75
C SER A 633 22.75 -28.20 -29.20
#